data_AF-A0A7G9FPU8-F1
#
_entry.id   AF-A0A7G9FPU8-F1
#
_cell.length_a   1.000
_cell.length_b   1.000
_cell.length_c   1.000
_cell.angle_alpha   90.00
_cell.angle_beta   90.00
_cell.angle_gamma   90.00
#
_symmetry.space_group_name_H-M   'P 1'
#
loop_
_entity.id
_entity.type
_entity.pdbx_description
1 polymer ?
#
loop_
_entity_poly.entity_id
_entity_poly.type
_entity_poly.pdbx_seq_one_letter_code
_entity_poly.pdbx_strand_id
1 'polypeptide(L)'
;MDNYRRSEHTQRPLTEEERRFAEVHHDLIYRYMNLHKLNPEEWYDILIIPYLDAVKKFHQYERLQNLKFEQIFFRTLDSARSRYWRDMNRKKRCPEGGVWSYDEMFYEVEDGARKECDFEPTDKFMNVERQATIRTLYEDFYNKCINPDMVQADTRQFELNMLLEGYSMTEIAQFLLDKYSSDDFSLQYWAVREDRKEFRKIFKQVFGI
;
A
#
# COMPACT_ATOMS: atom_id res chain seq x y z
N MET A 1 -4.54 26.41 15.51
CA MET A 1 -5.88 26.47 14.90
C MET A 1 -6.26 25.05 14.56
N ASP A 2 -7.33 24.54 15.17
CA ASP A 2 -8.30 23.62 14.53
C ASP A 2 -9.27 23.14 15.60
N ASN A 3 -10.26 23.99 15.86
CA ASN A 3 -11.42 23.66 16.67
C ASN A 3 -12.39 22.89 15.76
N TYR A 4 -12.06 21.62 15.42
CA TYR A 4 -13.04 20.71 14.83
C TYR A 4 -14.04 20.34 15.93
N ARG A 5 -14.95 21.26 16.27
CA ARG A 5 -16.11 20.95 17.08
C ARG A 5 -16.91 19.91 16.31
N ARG A 6 -16.71 18.63 16.64
CA ARG A 6 -17.61 17.57 16.22
C ARG A 6 -19.03 18.02 16.58
N SER A 7 -19.95 17.91 15.63
CA SER A 7 -21.33 18.34 15.85
C SER A 7 -21.91 17.56 17.02
N GLU A 8 -22.69 18.22 17.87
CA GLU A 8 -23.22 17.66 19.11
C GLU A 8 -23.94 16.30 18.90
N HIS A 9 -24.69 16.15 17.80
CA HIS A 9 -25.35 14.89 17.45
C HIS A 9 -24.40 13.70 17.29
N THR A 10 -23.17 13.92 16.83
CA THR A 10 -22.21 12.82 16.60
C THR A 10 -21.67 12.23 17.90
N GLN A 11 -21.84 12.90 19.05
CA GLN A 11 -21.25 12.48 20.33
C GLN A 11 -22.26 11.85 21.29
N ARG A 12 -23.57 12.01 21.05
CA ARG A 12 -24.62 11.42 21.90
C ARG A 12 -25.20 10.12 21.30
N PRO A 13 -25.74 9.22 22.14
CA PRO A 13 -26.53 8.09 21.64
C PRO A 13 -27.81 8.55 20.92
N LEU A 14 -28.44 7.64 20.17
CA LEU A 14 -29.74 7.90 19.54
C LEU A 14 -30.82 8.01 20.61
N THR A 15 -31.79 8.90 20.40
CA THR A 15 -33.05 8.90 21.16
C THR A 15 -33.95 7.75 20.69
N GLU A 16 -34.98 7.41 21.47
CA GLU A 16 -35.93 6.36 21.10
C GLU A 16 -36.65 6.67 19.76
N GLU A 17 -36.98 7.94 19.52
CA GLU A 17 -37.59 8.39 18.27
C GLU A 17 -36.65 8.21 17.08
N GLU A 18 -35.38 8.61 17.24
CA GLU A 18 -34.35 8.42 16.21
C GLU A 18 -34.09 6.94 15.94
N ARG A 19 -34.13 6.10 16.98
CA ARG A 19 -33.93 4.65 16.83
C ARG A 19 -35.05 4.04 16.00
N ARG A 20 -36.31 4.32 16.32
CA ARG A 20 -37.47 3.85 15.54
C ARG A 20 -37.44 4.37 14.11
N PHE A 21 -37.08 5.64 13.93
CA PHE A 21 -36.95 6.22 12.60
C PHE A 21 -35.88 5.51 11.77
N ALA A 22 -34.74 5.20 12.38
CA ALA A 22 -33.65 4.47 11.76
C ALA A 22 -34.06 3.03 11.41
N GLU A 23 -34.75 2.33 12.31
CA GLU A 23 -35.25 0.97 12.05
C GLU A 23 -36.19 0.94 10.83
N VAL A 24 -37.11 1.90 10.72
CA VAL A 24 -38.08 1.97 9.59
C VAL A 24 -37.41 2.32 8.26
N HIS A 25 -36.34 3.11 8.27
CA HIS A 25 -35.69 3.61 7.05
C HIS A 25 -34.35 2.91 6.75
N HIS A 26 -34.07 1.78 7.41
CA HIS A 26 -32.78 1.09 7.30
C HIS A 26 -32.49 0.58 5.88
N ASP A 27 -33.54 0.13 5.17
CA ASP A 27 -33.46 -0.36 3.79
C ASP A 27 -32.87 0.64 2.79
N LEU A 28 -32.90 1.93 3.11
CA LEU A 28 -32.29 2.97 2.28
C LEU A 28 -30.77 2.78 2.12
N ILE A 29 -30.09 2.17 3.09
CA ILE A 29 -28.66 1.87 2.98
C ILE A 29 -28.42 0.87 1.84
N TYR A 30 -29.18 -0.21 1.77
CA TYR A 30 -29.07 -1.21 0.70
C TYR A 30 -29.43 -0.60 -0.66
N ARG A 31 -30.46 0.24 -0.72
CA ARG A 31 -30.80 0.98 -1.95
C ARG A 31 -29.65 1.88 -2.42
N TYR A 32 -28.99 2.59 -1.51
CA TYR A 32 -27.82 3.42 -1.83
C TYR A 32 -26.66 2.55 -2.35
N MET A 33 -26.35 1.45 -1.67
CA MET A 33 -25.28 0.54 -2.08
C MET A 33 -25.54 -0.05 -3.47
N ASN A 34 -26.78 -0.49 -3.74
CA ASN A 34 -27.17 -1.01 -5.05
C ASN A 34 -27.03 0.05 -6.16
N LEU A 35 -27.46 1.29 -5.91
CA LEU A 35 -27.32 2.38 -6.89
C LEU A 35 -25.86 2.65 -7.27
N HIS A 36 -24.96 2.50 -6.30
CA HIS A 36 -23.54 2.78 -6.46
C HIS A 36 -22.66 1.54 -6.68
N LYS A 37 -23.28 0.37 -6.86
CA LYS A 37 -22.60 -0.92 -7.07
C LYS A 37 -21.57 -1.23 -5.98
N LEU A 38 -21.95 -0.98 -4.72
CA LEU A 38 -21.12 -1.23 -3.55
C LEU A 38 -21.45 -2.59 -2.96
N ASN A 39 -20.43 -3.39 -2.64
CA ASN A 39 -20.60 -4.68 -1.96
C ASN A 39 -21.09 -4.46 -0.51
N PRO A 40 -22.25 -5.02 -0.11
CA PRO A 40 -22.76 -4.87 1.26
C PRO A 40 -21.79 -5.35 2.34
N GLU A 41 -21.06 -6.43 2.11
CA GLU A 41 -20.11 -6.98 3.10
C GLU A 41 -18.98 -6.00 3.42
N GLU A 42 -18.56 -5.19 2.45
CA GLU A 42 -17.50 -4.21 2.63
C GLU A 42 -18.03 -2.85 3.11
N TRP A 43 -19.19 -2.44 2.58
CA TRP A 43 -19.66 -1.05 2.71
C TRP A 43 -20.65 -0.84 3.84
N TYR A 44 -21.28 -1.89 4.37
CA TYR A 44 -22.27 -1.73 5.42
C TYR A 44 -21.67 -1.07 6.68
N ASP A 45 -20.56 -1.59 7.18
CA ASP A 45 -19.90 -1.06 8.38
C ASP A 45 -19.35 0.36 8.18
N ILE A 46 -18.93 0.68 6.94
CA ILE A 46 -18.45 2.02 6.57
C ILE A 46 -19.60 3.03 6.56
N LEU A 47 -20.80 2.62 6.12
CA LEU A 47 -21.93 3.52 5.85
C LEU A 47 -22.96 3.57 6.99
N ILE A 48 -23.01 2.57 7.87
CA ILE A 48 -24.00 2.51 8.96
C ILE A 48 -23.85 3.67 9.95
N ILE A 49 -22.62 4.04 10.31
CA ILE A 49 -22.37 5.18 11.21
C ILE A 49 -22.80 6.50 10.54
N PRO A 50 -22.36 6.84 9.32
CA PRO A 50 -22.86 8.00 8.58
C PRO A 50 -24.38 8.02 8.37
N TYR A 51 -25.02 6.87 8.22
CA TYR A 51 -26.47 6.76 8.15
C TYR A 51 -27.13 7.22 9.45
N LEU A 52 -26.67 6.70 10.59
CA LEU A 52 -27.19 7.10 11.89
C LEU A 52 -26.93 8.60 12.16
N ASP A 53 -25.78 9.12 11.72
CA ASP A 53 -25.50 10.56 11.77
C ASP A 53 -26.48 11.36 10.92
N ALA A 54 -26.89 10.85 9.75
CA ALA A 54 -27.92 11.50 8.93
C ALA A 54 -29.28 11.53 9.63
N VAL A 55 -29.67 10.46 10.32
CA VAL A 55 -30.91 10.39 11.12
C VAL A 55 -30.89 11.45 12.22
N LYS A 56 -29.81 11.51 13.00
CA LYS A 56 -29.68 12.50 14.06
C LYS A 56 -29.66 13.93 13.51
N LYS A 57 -28.97 14.14 12.39
CA LYS A 57 -28.92 15.44 11.71
C LYS A 57 -30.30 15.89 11.22
N PHE A 58 -31.12 14.97 10.73
CA PHE A 58 -32.50 15.26 10.33
C PHE A 58 -33.38 15.70 11.51
N HIS A 59 -33.26 15.04 12.67
CA HIS A 59 -34.04 15.37 13.86
C HIS A 59 -33.53 16.63 14.58
N GLN A 60 -32.21 16.88 14.60
CA GLN A 60 -31.64 18.03 15.30
C GLN A 60 -31.92 19.38 14.61
N TYR A 61 -31.91 19.42 13.27
CA TYR A 61 -32.03 20.68 12.54
C TYR A 61 -33.39 20.80 11.87
N GLU A 62 -34.29 21.58 12.46
CA GLU A 62 -35.64 21.82 11.93
C GLU A 62 -35.65 22.25 10.45
N ARG A 63 -34.69 23.09 10.03
CA ARG A 63 -34.55 23.51 8.62
C ARG A 63 -34.41 22.34 7.63
N LEU A 64 -33.89 21.20 8.10
CA LEU A 64 -33.69 20.00 7.29
C LEU A 64 -34.95 19.14 7.22
N GLN A 65 -35.90 19.31 8.14
CA GLN A 65 -37.18 18.61 8.12
C GLN A 65 -38.07 19.07 6.96
N ASN A 66 -37.79 20.24 6.37
CA ASN A 66 -38.41 20.71 5.14
C ASN A 66 -37.95 19.93 3.88
N LEU A 67 -36.91 19.10 4.00
CA LEU A 67 -36.39 18.26 2.91
C LEU A 67 -36.77 16.81 3.14
N LYS A 68 -36.77 16.02 2.06
CA LYS A 68 -36.93 14.57 2.20
C LYS A 68 -35.70 13.99 2.90
N PHE A 69 -35.92 13.09 3.87
CA PHE A 69 -34.83 12.43 4.58
C PHE A 69 -33.81 11.79 3.62
N GLU A 70 -34.29 11.14 2.55
CA GLU A 70 -33.44 10.58 1.50
C GLU A 70 -32.39 11.59 0.99
N GLN A 71 -32.76 12.84 0.74
CA GLN A 71 -31.81 13.85 0.21
C GLN A 71 -30.67 14.14 1.18
N ILE A 72 -30.95 14.13 2.48
CA ILE A 72 -29.96 14.38 3.54
C ILE A 72 -29.09 13.16 3.74
N PHE A 73 -29.70 11.98 3.74
CA PHE A 73 -29.05 10.69 3.80
C PHE A 73 -28.05 10.52 2.64
N PHE A 74 -28.48 10.69 1.40
CA PHE A 74 -27.62 10.55 0.21
C PHE A 74 -26.40 11.47 0.28
N ARG A 75 -26.60 12.75 0.60
CA ARG A 75 -25.48 13.71 0.75
C ARG A 75 -24.50 13.32 1.86
N THR A 76 -25.01 12.74 2.94
CA THR A 76 -24.19 12.34 4.08
C THR A 76 -23.36 11.10 3.74
N LEU A 77 -23.96 10.11 3.07
CA LEU A 77 -23.24 8.93 2.58
C LEU A 77 -22.24 9.26 1.48
N ASP A 78 -22.57 10.13 0.52
CA ASP A 78 -21.62 10.57 -0.51
C ASP A 78 -20.37 11.21 0.09
N SER A 79 -20.56 12.01 1.16
CA SER A 79 -19.47 12.62 1.91
C SER A 79 -18.62 11.56 2.62
N ALA A 80 -19.25 10.56 3.23
CA ALA A 80 -18.57 9.45 3.89
C ALA A 80 -17.76 8.59 2.91
N ARG A 81 -18.37 8.19 1.79
CA ARG A 81 -17.70 7.46 0.71
C ARG A 81 -16.51 8.23 0.16
N SER A 82 -16.68 9.52 -0.12
CA SER A 82 -15.58 10.36 -0.61
C SER A 82 -14.45 10.49 0.41
N ARG A 83 -14.78 10.55 1.70
CA ARG A 83 -13.81 10.57 2.80
C ARG A 83 -13.07 9.24 2.90
N TYR A 84 -13.76 8.11 2.76
CA TYR A 84 -13.15 6.78 2.77
C TYR A 84 -12.09 6.67 1.67
N TRP A 85 -12.45 6.96 0.42
CA TRP A 85 -11.50 6.94 -0.70
C TRP A 85 -10.33 7.89 -0.50
N ARG A 86 -10.60 9.09 0.02
CA ARG A 86 -9.53 10.05 0.31
C ARG A 86 -8.59 9.53 1.38
N ASP A 87 -9.09 8.85 2.42
CA ASP A 87 -8.28 8.33 3.52
C ASP A 87 -7.46 7.10 3.10
N MET A 88 -8.04 6.23 2.26
CA MET A 88 -7.36 5.11 1.61
C MET A 88 -6.23 5.61 0.69
N ASN A 89 -6.50 6.61 -0.13
CA ASN A 89 -5.53 7.17 -1.09
C ASN A 89 -4.57 8.21 -0.48
N ARG A 90 -4.50 8.32 0.86
CA ARG A 90 -3.49 9.20 1.49
C ARG A 90 -2.10 8.60 1.28
N LYS A 91 -1.11 9.45 0.98
CA LYS A 91 0.30 9.04 0.84
C LYS A 91 0.84 8.17 1.98
N LYS A 92 0.37 8.38 3.22
CA LYS A 92 0.76 7.55 4.38
C LYS A 92 0.23 6.10 4.35
N ARG A 93 -0.77 5.80 3.51
CA ARG A 93 -1.37 4.48 3.30
C ARG A 93 -1.09 3.91 1.90
N CYS A 94 -0.71 4.75 0.95
CA CYS A 94 -0.19 4.39 -0.36
C CYS A 94 1.21 5.02 -0.56
N PRO A 95 2.24 4.56 0.17
CA PRO A 95 3.60 5.00 -0.09
C PRO A 95 4.04 4.53 -1.49
N GLU A 96 4.97 5.26 -2.11
CA GLU A 96 5.43 4.96 -3.48
C GLU A 96 6.09 3.57 -3.61
N GLY A 97 6.60 3.01 -2.52
CA GLY A 97 7.20 1.67 -2.45
C GLY A 97 6.24 0.54 -2.05
N GLY A 98 4.93 0.81 -2.01
CA GLY A 98 3.92 -0.18 -1.63
C GLY A 98 3.81 -0.45 -0.14
N VAL A 99 2.80 -1.21 0.26
CA VAL A 99 2.60 -1.61 1.67
C VAL A 99 2.82 -3.11 1.82
N TRP A 100 3.69 -3.45 2.76
CA TRP A 100 4.06 -4.82 3.06
C TRP A 100 3.51 -5.20 4.43
N SER A 101 2.71 -6.27 4.48
CA SER A 101 2.24 -6.86 5.74
C SER A 101 3.18 -7.99 6.14
N TYR A 102 3.72 -7.94 7.36
CA TYR A 102 4.60 -8.98 7.87
C TYR A 102 3.89 -10.35 7.94
N ASP A 103 2.61 -10.35 8.29
CA ASP A 103 1.80 -11.58 8.34
C ASP A 103 1.58 -12.22 6.97
N GLU A 104 1.73 -11.45 5.89
CA GLU A 104 1.52 -11.93 4.51
C GLU A 104 2.82 -12.48 3.91
N MET A 105 3.96 -12.31 4.60
CA MET A 105 5.27 -12.87 4.21
C MET A 105 5.46 -14.30 4.71
N PHE A 106 4.59 -14.82 5.58
CA PHE A 106 4.70 -16.16 6.15
C PHE A 106 3.38 -16.90 6.08
N TYR A 107 3.45 -18.20 5.77
CA TYR A 107 2.32 -19.11 5.94
C TYR A 107 2.68 -20.19 6.97
N GLU A 108 1.68 -20.59 7.74
CA GLU A 108 1.82 -21.69 8.69
C GLU A 108 1.67 -23.01 7.92
N VAL A 109 2.67 -23.87 8.06
CA VAL A 109 2.63 -25.24 7.53
C VAL A 109 1.98 -26.15 8.58
N GLU A 110 1.45 -27.31 8.18
CA GLU A 110 0.72 -28.24 9.06
C GLU A 110 1.51 -28.64 10.34
N ASP A 111 2.84 -28.55 10.32
CA ASP A 111 3.72 -28.80 11.47
C ASP A 111 3.88 -27.60 12.45
N GLY A 112 3.12 -26.52 12.25
CA GLY A 112 3.17 -25.30 13.07
C GLY A 112 4.39 -24.42 12.82
N ALA A 113 5.27 -24.79 11.88
CA ALA A 113 6.37 -23.95 11.43
C ALA A 113 5.85 -22.82 10.53
N ARG A 114 6.30 -21.58 10.76
CA ARG A 114 6.12 -20.49 9.79
C ARG A 114 7.16 -20.60 8.70
N LYS A 115 6.71 -20.76 7.46
CA LYS A 115 7.58 -20.78 6.29
C LYS A 115 7.40 -19.49 5.51
N GLU A 116 8.51 -18.93 5.05
CA GLU A 116 8.49 -17.74 4.20
C GLU A 116 7.77 -18.07 2.89
N CYS A 117 6.89 -17.17 2.48
CA CYS A 117 6.15 -17.28 1.22
C CYS A 117 7.12 -17.08 0.06
N ASP A 118 7.24 -18.09 -0.83
CA ASP A 118 7.83 -17.90 -2.17
C ASP A 118 6.96 -16.98 -3.06
N PHE A 119 5.75 -16.64 -2.58
CA PHE A 119 4.84 -15.71 -3.22
C PHE A 119 5.41 -14.29 -3.09
N GLU A 120 5.91 -13.74 -4.20
CA GLU A 120 6.23 -12.32 -4.31
C GLU A 120 5.00 -11.50 -3.89
N PRO A 121 5.05 -10.81 -2.75
CA PRO A 121 3.89 -10.11 -2.23
C PRO A 121 3.43 -9.06 -3.25
N THR A 122 2.24 -9.26 -3.78
CA THR A 122 1.62 -8.31 -4.72
C THR A 122 1.23 -7.06 -3.94
N ASP A 123 1.84 -5.92 -4.23
CA ASP A 123 1.48 -4.66 -3.58
C ASP A 123 0.02 -4.31 -3.90
N LYS A 124 -0.87 -4.34 -2.91
CA LYS A 124 -2.31 -4.06 -3.06
C LYS A 124 -2.57 -2.67 -3.66
N PHE A 125 -1.58 -1.77 -3.65
CA PHE A 125 -1.69 -0.41 -4.13
C PHE A 125 -1.04 -0.16 -5.50
N MET A 126 -0.27 -1.11 -6.03
CA MET A 126 0.25 -1.06 -7.40
C MET A 126 -0.61 -1.90 -8.34
N ASN A 127 -0.87 -1.39 -9.54
CA ASN A 127 -1.54 -2.17 -10.59
C ASN A 127 -0.71 -3.42 -10.92
N VAL A 128 -1.38 -4.58 -11.06
CA VAL A 128 -0.76 -5.88 -11.34
C VAL A 128 0.13 -5.85 -12.59
N GLU A 129 -0.31 -5.19 -13.68
CA GLU A 129 0.47 -5.05 -14.91
C GLU A 129 1.75 -4.24 -14.69
N ARG A 130 1.66 -3.20 -13.85
CA ARG A 130 2.81 -2.38 -13.50
C ARG A 130 3.82 -3.17 -12.66
N GLN A 131 3.34 -4.01 -11.74
CA GLN A 131 4.19 -4.90 -10.95
C GLN A 131 4.89 -5.93 -11.85
N ALA A 132 4.14 -6.60 -12.73
CA ALA A 132 4.70 -7.54 -13.70
C ALA A 132 5.75 -6.86 -14.60
N THR A 133 5.47 -5.65 -15.08
CA THR A 133 6.42 -4.88 -15.89
C THR A 133 7.70 -4.59 -15.11
N ILE A 134 7.61 -4.06 -13.89
CA ILE A 134 8.79 -3.74 -13.07
C ILE A 134 9.61 -4.99 -12.77
N ARG A 135 8.94 -6.12 -12.48
CA ARG A 135 9.59 -7.42 -12.27
C ARG A 135 10.39 -7.85 -13.49
N THR A 136 9.77 -7.86 -14.68
CA THR A 136 10.47 -8.26 -15.91
C THR A 136 11.66 -7.36 -16.23
N LEU A 137 11.55 -6.05 -15.96
CA LEU A 137 12.67 -5.12 -16.11
C LEU A 137 13.80 -5.41 -15.10
N TYR A 138 13.46 -5.74 -13.86
CA TYR A 138 14.45 -6.12 -12.86
C TYR A 138 15.19 -7.42 -13.24
N GLU A 139 14.47 -8.44 -13.70
CA GLU A 139 15.05 -9.70 -14.16
C GLU A 139 15.99 -9.46 -15.36
N ASP A 140 15.58 -8.67 -16.36
CA ASP A 140 16.41 -8.31 -17.51
C ASP A 140 17.67 -7.53 -17.09
N PHE A 141 17.53 -6.59 -16.15
CA PHE A 141 18.65 -5.86 -15.56
C PHE A 141 19.64 -6.80 -14.86
N TYR A 142 19.15 -7.65 -13.96
CA TYR A 142 19.98 -8.57 -13.17
C TYR A 142 20.76 -9.54 -14.06
N ASN A 143 20.07 -10.13 -15.05
CA ASN A 143 20.68 -11.07 -16.01
C ASN A 143 21.76 -10.40 -16.87
N LYS A 144 21.55 -9.15 -17.31
CA LYS A 144 22.55 -8.39 -18.06
C LYS A 144 23.78 -8.01 -17.22
N CYS A 145 23.61 -7.77 -15.93
CA CYS A 145 24.70 -7.42 -15.03
C CYS A 145 25.63 -8.60 -14.72
N ILE A 146 25.07 -9.79 -14.51
CA ILE A 146 25.85 -10.96 -14.10
C ILE A 146 26.43 -11.70 -15.30
N ASN A 147 25.64 -11.90 -16.36
CA ASN A 147 25.94 -12.71 -17.55
C ASN A 147 26.73 -14.01 -17.20
N PRO A 148 26.08 -15.18 -17.13
CA PRO A 148 26.70 -16.43 -16.65
C PRO A 148 28.01 -16.83 -17.34
N ASP A 149 28.25 -16.38 -18.57
CA ASP A 149 29.46 -16.69 -19.33
C ASP A 149 30.69 -15.84 -18.90
N MET A 150 30.53 -14.91 -17.96
CA MET A 150 31.63 -14.08 -17.45
C MET A 150 32.43 -14.79 -16.37
N VAL A 151 33.77 -14.74 -16.47
CA VAL A 151 34.72 -15.29 -15.49
C VAL A 151 34.50 -14.75 -14.06
N GLN A 152 33.87 -13.58 -13.93
CA GLN A 152 33.64 -12.88 -12.66
C GLN A 152 32.15 -12.81 -12.28
N ALA A 153 31.31 -13.69 -12.83
CA ALA A 153 29.86 -13.70 -12.57
C ALA A 153 29.54 -13.74 -11.06
N ASP A 154 30.22 -14.61 -10.30
CA ASP A 154 30.01 -14.76 -8.85
C ASP A 154 30.40 -13.50 -8.06
N THR A 155 31.48 -12.82 -8.46
CA THR A 155 31.93 -11.57 -7.83
C THR A 155 30.94 -10.44 -8.13
N ARG A 156 30.53 -10.32 -9.40
CA ARG A 156 29.53 -9.32 -9.82
C ARG A 156 28.18 -9.53 -9.16
N GLN A 157 27.75 -10.77 -9.02
CA GLN A 157 26.52 -11.11 -8.32
C GLN A 157 26.60 -10.67 -6.85
N PHE A 158 27.71 -10.98 -6.17
CA PHE A 158 27.93 -10.57 -4.79
C PHE A 158 27.92 -9.04 -4.64
N GLU A 159 28.63 -8.32 -5.50
CA GLU A 159 28.66 -6.86 -5.50
C GLU A 159 27.29 -6.25 -5.76
N LEU A 160 26.55 -6.75 -6.76
CA LEU A 160 25.23 -6.25 -7.11
C LEU A 160 24.23 -6.44 -5.97
N ASN A 161 24.20 -7.61 -5.34
CA ASN A 161 23.32 -7.89 -4.21
C ASN A 161 23.61 -6.94 -3.04
N MET A 162 24.88 -6.76 -2.68
CA MET A 162 25.27 -5.84 -1.60
C MET A 162 24.91 -4.39 -1.91
N LEU A 163 25.05 -3.96 -3.17
CA LEU A 163 24.63 -2.62 -3.59
C LEU A 163 23.11 -2.43 -3.49
N LEU A 164 22.32 -3.46 -3.80
CA LEU A 164 20.85 -3.43 -3.69
C LEU A 164 20.38 -3.40 -2.24
N GLU A 165 21.09 -4.08 -1.34
CA GLU A 165 20.85 -4.05 0.11
C GLU A 165 21.27 -2.72 0.77
N GLY A 166 22.03 -1.88 0.05
CA GLY A 166 22.38 -0.51 0.48
C GLY A 166 23.77 -0.37 1.09
N TYR A 167 24.63 -1.39 0.99
CA TYR A 167 26.01 -1.31 1.46
C TYR A 167 26.84 -0.30 0.65
N SER A 168 27.81 0.33 1.32
CA SER A 168 28.75 1.24 0.68
C SER A 168 29.83 0.49 -0.11
N MET A 169 30.40 1.13 -1.14
CA MET A 169 31.48 0.53 -1.93
C MET A 169 32.71 0.16 -1.09
N THR A 170 32.99 0.90 -0.01
CA THR A 170 34.09 0.63 0.92
C THR A 170 33.85 -0.65 1.73
N GLU A 171 32.61 -0.86 2.19
CA GLU A 171 32.25 -2.09 2.90
C GLU A 171 32.33 -3.29 1.96
N ILE A 172 31.79 -3.15 0.74
CA ILE A 172 31.83 -4.20 -0.29
C ILE A 172 33.26 -4.58 -0.63
N ALA A 173 34.14 -3.60 -0.87
CA ALA A 173 35.56 -3.86 -1.14
C ALA A 173 36.25 -4.58 0.02
N GLN A 174 35.91 -4.23 1.27
CA GLN A 174 36.44 -4.90 2.46
C GLN A 174 35.97 -6.36 2.56
N PHE A 175 34.69 -6.63 2.25
CA PHE A 175 34.16 -8.00 2.22
C PHE A 175 34.80 -8.84 1.11
N LEU A 176 35.06 -8.26 -0.06
CA LEU A 176 35.76 -8.94 -1.15
C LEU A 176 37.22 -9.25 -0.79
N LEU A 177 37.89 -8.31 -0.11
CA LEU A 177 39.25 -8.48 0.39
C LEU A 177 39.36 -9.71 1.31
N ASP A 178 38.44 -9.81 2.28
CA ASP A 178 38.34 -10.91 3.23
C ASP A 178 37.98 -12.23 2.51
N LYS A 179 36.97 -12.21 1.64
CA LYS A 179 36.48 -13.37 0.88
C LYS A 179 37.56 -14.01 0.02
N TYR A 180 38.41 -13.20 -0.61
CA TYR A 180 39.46 -13.68 -1.53
C TYR A 180 40.86 -13.71 -0.91
N SER A 181 40.99 -13.42 0.39
CA SER A 181 42.30 -13.32 1.08
C SER A 181 43.31 -12.48 0.29
N SER A 182 42.83 -11.37 -0.27
CA SER A 182 43.64 -10.45 -1.07
C SER A 182 44.23 -9.36 -0.15
N ASP A 183 45.43 -8.88 -0.43
CA ASP A 183 46.04 -7.80 0.36
C ASP A 183 45.82 -6.40 -0.26
N ASP A 184 45.23 -6.32 -1.46
CA ASP A 184 45.12 -5.07 -2.20
C ASP A 184 43.69 -4.50 -2.21
N PHE A 185 43.38 -3.75 -1.15
CA PHE A 185 42.12 -3.01 -1.03
C PHE A 185 41.89 -2.01 -2.18
N SER A 186 42.96 -1.41 -2.70
CA SER A 186 42.84 -0.39 -3.75
C SER A 186 42.35 -1.00 -5.06
N LEU A 187 42.84 -2.20 -5.40
CA LEU A 187 42.36 -2.97 -6.55
C LEU A 187 40.90 -3.40 -6.38
N GLN A 188 40.52 -3.92 -5.22
CA GLN A 188 39.12 -4.33 -4.96
C GLN A 188 38.17 -3.13 -5.02
N TYR A 189 38.55 -2.01 -4.41
CA TYR A 189 37.76 -0.79 -4.45
C TYR A 189 37.62 -0.24 -5.88
N TRP A 190 38.69 -0.30 -6.68
CA TRP A 190 38.64 0.10 -8.08
C TRP A 190 37.72 -0.80 -8.91
N ALA A 191 37.75 -2.12 -8.70
CA ALA A 191 36.89 -3.09 -9.38
C ALA A 191 35.40 -2.81 -9.09
N VAL A 192 35.02 -2.72 -7.80
CA VAL A 192 33.65 -2.40 -7.36
C VAL A 192 33.18 -1.07 -7.96
N ARG A 193 34.08 -0.08 -8.03
CA ARG A 193 33.76 1.23 -8.62
C ARG A 193 33.46 1.13 -10.11
N GLU A 194 34.19 0.29 -10.85
CA GLU A 194 33.99 0.12 -12.28
C GLU A 194 32.72 -0.68 -12.58
N ASP A 195 32.49 -1.77 -11.85
CA ASP A 195 31.28 -2.58 -11.98
C ASP A 195 30.03 -1.77 -11.64
N ARG A 196 30.07 -0.91 -10.62
CA ARG A 196 28.98 0.04 -10.33
C ARG A 196 28.68 0.99 -11.49
N LYS A 197 29.68 1.42 -12.28
CA LYS A 197 29.42 2.27 -13.45
C LYS A 197 28.70 1.48 -14.55
N GLU A 198 29.13 0.25 -14.79
CA GLU A 198 28.48 -0.62 -15.78
C GLU A 198 27.06 -0.99 -15.35
N PHE A 199 26.83 -1.33 -14.08
CA PHE A 199 25.48 -1.55 -13.55
C PHE A 199 24.59 -0.33 -13.77
N ARG A 200 25.09 0.89 -13.51
CA ARG A 200 24.33 2.12 -13.78
C ARG A 200 24.01 2.31 -15.26
N LYS A 201 24.91 1.93 -16.16
CA LYS A 201 24.70 2.02 -17.61
C LYS A 201 23.63 1.02 -18.08
N ILE A 202 23.71 -0.23 -17.61
CA ILE A 202 22.71 -1.27 -17.88
C ILE A 202 21.36 -0.85 -17.30
N PHE A 203 21.33 -0.32 -16.07
CA PHE A 203 20.11 0.17 -15.43
C PHE A 203 19.41 1.23 -16.29
N LYS A 204 20.15 2.25 -16.78
CA LYS A 204 19.58 3.26 -17.68
C LYS A 204 19.05 2.68 -18.97
N GLN A 205 19.74 1.69 -19.53
CA GLN A 205 19.33 1.02 -20.76
C GLN A 205 18.03 0.22 -20.57
N VAL A 206 17.89 -0.50 -19.45
CA VAL A 206 16.73 -1.36 -19.18
C VAL A 206 15.52 -0.54 -18.76
N PHE A 207 15.70 0.42 -17.86
CA PHE A 207 14.60 1.23 -17.32
C PHE A 207 14.27 2.49 -18.13
N GLY A 208 15.08 2.83 -19.15
CA GLY A 208 14.82 3.93 -20.08
C GLY A 208 14.95 5.33 -19.47
N ILE A 209 15.90 5.53 -18.54
CA ILE A 209 16.10 6.76 -17.76
C ILE A 209 17.47 7.42 -18.01
#